data_AF-A0AAV2QRT3-F1
#
_entry.id   AF-A0AAV2QRT3-F1
#
_cell.length_a   1.000
_cell.length_b   1.000
_cell.length_c   1.000
_cell.angle_alpha   90.00
_cell.angle_beta   90.00
_cell.angle_gamma   90.00
#
_symmetry.space_group_name_H-M   'P 1'
#
loop_
_entity.id
_entity.type
_entity.pdbx_description
1 polymer ?
#
loop_
_entity_poly.entity_id
_entity_poly.type
_entity_poly.pdbx_seq_one_letter_code
_entity_poly.pdbx_strand_id
1 'polypeptide(L)'
;EWIMVGTPLGSCLQQISVGVNVVWALTRDHKVWFRQGFTNKNGSQNYLIINESGQAEDVGQPSDEPGTSWRLMDGSFNMISVGPNDQVRGVTSEDNIAVIRTEVTSKKLAGQTWQSIVLPLASEKINIFN
;
A
#
# COMPACT_ATOMS: atom_id res chain seq x y z
N GLU A 1 1.86 -21.02 11.28
CA GLU A 1 3.28 -21.01 11.64
C GLU A 1 3.85 -19.64 11.28
N TRP A 2 4.76 -19.06 12.06
CA TRP A 2 5.36 -17.77 11.75
C TRP A 2 6.49 -17.93 10.74
N ILE A 3 6.49 -17.12 9.68
CA ILE A 3 7.54 -17.13 8.65
C ILE A 3 8.35 -15.84 8.76
N MET A 4 9.67 -15.99 8.83
CA MET A 4 10.57 -14.84 8.77
C MET A 4 10.69 -14.35 7.33
N VAL A 5 10.36 -13.07 7.13
CA VAL A 5 10.58 -12.38 5.85
C VAL A 5 11.81 -11.49 5.99
N GLY A 6 12.83 -11.72 5.15
CA GLY A 6 14.04 -10.92 5.14
C GLY A 6 13.77 -9.46 4.78
N THR A 7 14.61 -8.55 5.26
CA THR A 7 14.50 -7.12 4.92
C THR A 7 14.89 -6.87 3.46
N PRO A 8 14.43 -5.76 2.85
CA PRO A 8 14.81 -5.42 1.48
C PRO A 8 16.33 -5.23 1.38
N LEU A 9 17.02 -6.09 0.62
CA LEU A 9 18.48 -6.03 0.39
C LEU A 9 19.34 -5.90 1.67
N GLY A 10 18.91 -6.47 2.79
CA GLY A 10 19.65 -6.39 4.06
C GLY A 10 19.64 -4.99 4.70
N SER A 11 18.78 -4.09 4.23
CA SER A 11 18.62 -2.75 4.80
C SER A 11 18.00 -2.77 6.20
N CYS A 12 18.20 -1.68 6.94
CA CYS A 12 17.56 -1.44 8.22
C CYS A 12 16.11 -0.98 8.01
N LEU A 13 15.16 -1.88 8.28
CA LEU A 13 13.73 -1.57 8.25
C LEU A 13 13.39 -0.53 9.32
N GLN A 14 12.59 0.48 8.96
CA GLN A 14 12.11 1.53 9.85
C GLN A 14 10.62 1.37 10.15
N GLN A 15 9.82 1.11 9.12
CA GLN A 15 8.37 1.00 9.24
C GLN A 15 7.84 -0.01 8.21
N ILE A 16 6.73 -0.68 8.55
CA ILE A 16 5.88 -1.39 7.58
C ILE A 16 4.47 -0.80 7.58
N SER A 17 3.77 -0.94 6.46
CA SER A 17 2.35 -0.64 6.35
C SER A 17 1.66 -1.71 5.52
N VAL A 18 0.50 -2.15 5.99
CA VAL A 18 -0.18 -3.36 5.50
C VAL A 18 -1.59 -2.99 5.08
N GLY A 19 -1.95 -3.34 3.86
CA GLY A 19 -3.31 -3.29 3.34
C GLY A 19 -3.96 -4.68 3.32
N VAL A 20 -5.04 -4.82 2.57
CA VAL A 20 -5.72 -6.10 2.34
C VAL A 20 -4.84 -7.03 1.50
N ASN A 21 -4.26 -6.50 0.41
CA ASN A 21 -3.49 -7.33 -0.54
C ASN A 21 -2.03 -6.89 -0.68
N VAL A 22 -1.56 -5.94 0.13
CA VAL A 22 -0.25 -5.31 -0.04
C VAL A 22 0.49 -5.14 1.27
N VAL A 23 1.81 -5.25 1.19
CA VAL A 23 2.72 -4.82 2.25
C VAL A 23 3.72 -3.85 1.64
N TRP A 24 3.86 -2.71 2.30
CA TRP A 24 4.86 -1.69 2.01
C TRP A 24 5.83 -1.57 3.17
N ALA A 25 7.08 -1.27 2.87
CA ALA A 25 8.13 -1.06 3.84
C ALA A 25 8.85 0.26 3.58
N LEU A 26 9.27 0.92 4.66
CA LEU A 26 10.15 2.07 4.65
C LEU A 26 11.43 1.69 5.41
N THR A 27 12.57 2.00 4.82
CA THR A 27 13.90 1.74 5.40
C THR A 27 14.51 3.04 5.91
N ARG A 28 15.49 2.94 6.84
CA ARG A 28 16.11 4.11 7.48
C ARG A 28 16.84 5.06 6.51
N ASP A 29 17.17 4.60 5.31
CA ASP A 29 17.71 5.41 4.22
C ASP A 29 16.61 6.07 3.37
N HIS A 30 15.40 6.18 3.92
CA HIS A 30 14.22 6.82 3.33
C HIS A 30 13.67 6.12 2.08
N LYS A 31 14.14 4.92 1.74
CA LYS A 31 13.62 4.16 0.58
C LYS A 31 12.33 3.43 0.90
N VAL A 32 11.43 3.41 -0.07
CA VAL A 32 10.16 2.69 -0.01
C VAL A 32 10.21 1.42 -0.84
N TRP A 33 9.60 0.37 -0.31
CA TRP A 33 9.64 -0.98 -0.89
C TRP A 33 8.25 -1.58 -0.95
N PHE A 34 7.91 -2.16 -2.09
CA PHE A 34 6.68 -2.90 -2.31
C PHE A 34 6.95 -4.41 -2.21
N ARG A 35 6.19 -5.12 -1.38
CA ARG A 35 6.27 -6.58 -1.29
C ARG A 35 5.52 -7.22 -2.46
N GLN A 36 6.17 -8.17 -3.13
CA GLN A 36 5.68 -8.80 -4.35
C GLN A 36 5.51 -10.30 -4.20
N GLY A 37 4.79 -10.90 -5.16
CA GLY A 37 4.75 -12.35 -5.31
C GLY A 37 3.87 -13.04 -4.28
N PHE A 38 2.82 -12.35 -3.84
CA PHE A 38 1.63 -13.01 -3.30
C PHE A 38 1.07 -13.85 -4.45
N THR A 39 1.47 -15.11 -4.53
CA THR A 39 0.98 -16.00 -5.57
C THR A 39 -0.20 -16.74 -4.98
N ASN A 40 -1.37 -16.66 -5.63
CA ASN A 40 -2.39 -17.66 -5.42
C ASN A 40 -1.89 -18.94 -6.12
N LYS A 41 -1.03 -19.72 -5.46
CA LYS A 41 -0.60 -21.03 -5.97
C LYS A 41 -1.77 -21.99 -5.83
N ASN A 42 -2.62 -21.98 -6.85
CA ASN A 42 -3.54 -23.04 -7.25
C ASN A 42 -4.44 -23.63 -6.13
N GLY A 43 -5.49 -22.91 -5.71
CA GLY A 43 -6.78 -23.55 -5.40
C GLY A 43 -7.18 -23.83 -3.94
N SER A 44 -6.81 -23.04 -2.94
CA SER A 44 -7.50 -23.12 -1.64
C SER A 44 -8.55 -22.02 -1.51
N GLN A 45 -9.79 -22.44 -1.78
CA GLN A 45 -11.09 -21.81 -1.53
C GLN A 45 -11.36 -20.50 -2.30
N ASN A 46 -11.69 -20.61 -3.59
CA ASN A 46 -12.47 -19.59 -4.27
C ASN A 46 -13.74 -19.28 -3.44
N TYR A 47 -13.76 -18.18 -2.71
CA TYR A 47 -15.00 -17.64 -2.18
C TYR A 47 -15.73 -16.96 -3.34
N LEU A 48 -16.47 -17.76 -4.09
CA LEU A 48 -17.39 -17.24 -5.11
C LEU A 48 -18.53 -16.56 -4.36
N ILE A 49 -18.60 -15.23 -4.42
CA ILE A 49 -19.79 -14.52 -3.98
C ILE A 49 -20.79 -14.60 -5.13
N ILE A 50 -21.94 -15.21 -4.86
CA ILE A 50 -23.08 -15.15 -5.76
C ILE A 50 -23.72 -13.79 -5.51
N ASN A 51 -23.63 -12.89 -6.48
CA ASN A 51 -24.34 -11.62 -6.40
C ASN A 51 -25.87 -11.85 -6.52
N GLU A 52 -26.66 -10.81 -6.25
CA GLU A 52 -28.13 -10.91 -6.29
C GLU A 52 -28.69 -11.33 -7.67
N SER A 53 -27.88 -11.23 -8.73
CA SER A 53 -28.21 -11.68 -10.09
C SER A 53 -27.79 -13.14 -10.38
N GLY A 54 -27.23 -13.86 -9.41
CA GLY A 54 -26.87 -15.27 -9.55
C GLY A 54 -25.51 -15.52 -10.22
N GLN A 55 -24.71 -14.49 -10.45
CA GLN A 55 -23.39 -14.61 -11.06
C GLN A 55 -22.32 -14.77 -9.99
N ALA A 56 -21.43 -15.74 -10.19
CA ALA A 56 -20.28 -15.96 -9.32
C ALA A 56 -19.17 -14.96 -9.66
N GLU A 57 -18.86 -14.07 -8.73
CA GLU A 57 -17.72 -13.16 -8.85
C GLU A 57 -16.51 -13.75 -8.10
N ASP A 58 -15.36 -13.80 -8.77
CA ASP A 58 -14.08 -14.09 -8.13
C ASP A 58 -13.62 -12.82 -7.40
N VAL A 59 -13.80 -12.82 -6.08
CA VAL A 59 -13.49 -11.66 -5.24
C VAL A 59 -12.01 -11.67 -4.82
N GLY A 60 -11.23 -12.72 -5.14
CA GLY A 60 -9.83 -12.84 -4.75
C GLY A 60 -9.65 -12.94 -3.23
N GLN A 61 -9.41 -14.14 -2.71
CA GLN A 61 -9.13 -14.29 -1.28
C GLN A 61 -7.72 -13.75 -0.95
N PRO A 62 -7.52 -13.07 0.19
CA PRO A 62 -6.19 -12.71 0.66
C PRO A 62 -5.32 -13.97 0.79
N SER A 63 -4.16 -14.00 0.15
CA SER A 63 -3.24 -15.15 0.27
C SER A 63 -2.48 -15.10 1.60
N ASP A 64 -2.41 -16.22 2.31
CA ASP A 64 -1.51 -16.38 3.47
C ASP A 64 -0.02 -16.47 3.09
N GLU A 65 0.31 -16.37 1.78
CA GLU A 65 1.70 -16.37 1.32
C GLU A 65 2.41 -15.08 1.74
N PRO A 66 3.65 -15.14 2.28
CA PRO A 66 4.39 -13.96 2.71
C PRO A 66 4.94 -13.10 1.54
N GLY A 67 4.59 -13.44 0.30
CA GLY A 67 5.20 -12.95 -0.94
C GLY A 67 6.55 -13.62 -1.27
N THR A 68 7.18 -13.28 -2.40
CA THR A 68 8.51 -13.80 -2.80
C THR A 68 9.68 -12.80 -2.77
N SER A 69 9.48 -11.54 -3.19
CA SER A 69 10.52 -10.49 -3.15
C SER A 69 10.07 -9.09 -2.71
N TRP A 70 11.03 -8.22 -2.41
CA TRP A 70 10.84 -6.77 -2.28
C TRP A 70 11.23 -6.07 -3.58
N ARG A 71 10.43 -5.07 -3.99
CA ARG A 71 10.72 -4.18 -5.11
C ARG A 71 10.97 -2.77 -4.59
N LEU A 72 12.10 -2.17 -4.97
CA LEU A 72 12.36 -0.76 -4.70
C LEU A 72 11.39 0.12 -5.48
N MET A 73 10.83 1.13 -4.81
CA MET A 73 9.91 2.08 -5.41
C MET A 73 10.56 3.47 -5.45
N ASP A 74 10.18 4.26 -6.45
CA ASP A 74 10.73 5.60 -6.64
C ASP A 74 10.32 6.55 -5.51
N GLY A 75 11.22 7.46 -5.15
CA GLY A 75 11.03 8.51 -4.15
C GLY A 75 11.64 8.19 -2.78
N SER A 76 11.78 9.23 -1.96
CA SER A 76 12.33 9.18 -0.61
C SER A 76 11.31 9.71 0.40
N PHE A 77 11.12 8.99 1.51
CA PHE A 77 10.00 9.18 2.42
C PHE A 77 10.40 9.19 3.89
N ASN A 78 9.68 9.96 4.69
CA ASN A 78 9.72 9.93 6.14
C ASN A 78 8.64 9.02 6.72
N MET A 79 7.54 8.81 5.99
CA MET A 79 6.42 7.98 6.42
C MET A 79 5.72 7.37 5.21
N ILE A 80 5.21 6.15 5.39
CA ILE A 80 4.33 5.47 4.43
C ILE A 80 3.08 4.96 5.14
N SER A 81 1.93 4.97 4.47
CA SER A 81 0.68 4.42 4.99
C SER A 81 -0.15 3.81 3.85
N VAL A 82 -0.79 2.67 4.14
CA VAL A 82 -1.76 2.02 3.28
C VAL A 82 -3.14 2.18 3.92
N GLY A 83 -4.06 2.78 3.17
CA GLY A 83 -5.45 3.02 3.58
C GLY A 83 -6.45 2.10 2.87
N PRO A 84 -7.75 2.43 2.94
CA PRO A 84 -8.80 1.67 2.26
C PRO A 84 -8.51 1.47 0.76
N ASN A 85 -8.98 0.34 0.21
CA ASN A 85 -8.74 -0.07 -1.18
C ASN A 85 -7.26 -0.22 -1.54
N ASP A 86 -6.42 -0.59 -0.57
CA ASP A 86 -4.96 -0.68 -0.70
C ASP A 86 -4.28 0.64 -1.13
N GLN A 87 -4.98 1.77 -0.99
CA GLN A 87 -4.48 3.07 -1.43
C GLN A 87 -3.27 3.49 -0.59
N VAL A 88 -2.16 3.75 -1.25
CA VAL A 88 -0.90 4.12 -0.59
C VAL A 88 -0.74 5.64 -0.56
N ARG A 89 -0.32 6.16 0.59
CA ARG A 89 0.02 7.56 0.83
C ARG A 89 1.34 7.63 1.59
N GLY A 90 2.02 8.76 1.50
CA GLY A 90 3.27 8.96 2.22
C GLY A 90 3.56 10.43 2.48
N VAL A 91 4.58 10.67 3.29
CA VAL A 91 5.20 11.99 3.47
C VAL A 91 6.63 11.89 2.95
N THR A 92 6.95 12.72 1.96
CA THR A 92 8.28 12.76 1.33
C THR A 92 9.34 13.23 2.32
N SER A 93 10.59 12.79 2.13
CA SER A 93 11.70 13.20 2.99
C SER A 93 12.31 14.54 2.63
N GLU A 94 12.18 14.96 1.37
CA GLU A 94 12.81 16.19 0.85
C GLU A 94 12.05 17.45 1.29
N ASP A 95 10.73 17.47 1.06
CA ASP A 95 9.87 18.64 1.22
C ASP A 95 8.73 18.44 2.24
N ASN A 96 8.66 17.26 2.90
CA ASN A 96 7.64 16.91 3.90
C ASN A 96 6.20 17.07 3.40
N ILE A 97 5.96 16.86 2.11
CA ILE A 97 4.61 16.96 1.54
C ILE A 97 3.90 15.62 1.58
N ALA A 98 2.59 15.68 1.73
CA ALA A 98 1.73 14.50 1.60
C ALA A 98 1.57 14.14 0.12
N VAL A 99 1.77 12.86 -0.21
CA VAL A 99 1.58 12.33 -1.56
C VAL A 99 0.67 11.10 -1.53
N ILE A 100 0.06 10.80 -2.67
CA ILE A 100 -0.76 9.62 -2.93
C ILE A 100 -0.18 8.86 -4.12
N ARG A 101 -0.21 7.53 -4.04
CA ARG A 101 0.20 6.65 -5.15
C ARG A 101 -0.90 6.60 -6.21
N THR A 102 -0.56 6.83 -7.47
CA THR A 102 -1.51 6.81 -8.60
C THR A 102 -1.72 5.40 -9.13
N GLU A 103 -2.88 5.18 -9.75
CA GLU A 103 -3.25 3.93 -10.44
C GLU A 103 -3.19 2.66 -9.57
N VAL A 104 -3.33 2.81 -8.25
CA VAL A 104 -3.51 1.68 -7.36
C VAL A 104 -4.90 1.08 -7.63
N THR A 105 -4.93 -0.17 -8.07
CA THR A 105 -6.15 -0.93 -8.34
C THR A 105 -5.96 -2.38 -7.90
N SER A 106 -7.05 -3.15 -7.80
CA SER A 106 -6.98 -4.59 -7.49
C SER A 106 -6.10 -5.38 -8.46
N LYS A 107 -5.97 -4.92 -9.71
CA LYS A 107 -5.10 -5.53 -10.74
C LYS A 107 -3.68 -4.96 -10.76
N LYS A 108 -3.46 -3.78 -10.16
CA LYS A 108 -2.19 -3.04 -10.17
C LYS A 108 -1.90 -2.46 -8.79
N LEU A 109 -1.66 -3.35 -7.84
CA LEU A 109 -1.49 -3.02 -6.42
C LEU A 109 -0.30 -2.10 -6.11
N ALA A 110 0.77 -2.14 -6.92
CA ALA A 110 1.93 -1.25 -6.75
C ALA A 110 1.69 0.20 -7.26
N GLY A 111 0.60 0.43 -8.00
CA GLY A 111 0.35 1.69 -8.71
C GLY A 111 1.44 2.02 -9.74
N GLN A 112 1.55 3.31 -10.10
CA GLN A 112 2.51 3.76 -11.13
C GLN A 112 3.42 4.91 -10.70
N THR A 113 2.87 6.02 -10.21
CA THR A 113 3.64 7.22 -9.82
C THR A 113 3.15 7.79 -8.49
N TRP A 114 3.85 8.80 -7.97
CA TRP A 114 3.41 9.57 -6.81
C TRP A 114 2.83 10.90 -7.26
N GLN A 115 1.77 11.35 -6.58
CA GLN A 115 1.13 12.63 -6.83
C GLN A 115 0.99 13.39 -5.51
N SER A 116 1.39 14.66 -5.51
CA SER A 116 1.23 15.56 -4.36
C SER A 116 -0.24 15.80 -4.03
N ILE A 117 -0.58 15.69 -2.75
CA ILE A 117 -1.89 16.05 -2.23
C ILE A 117 -1.83 17.54 -1.88
N VAL A 118 -2.45 18.35 -2.72
CA VAL A 118 -2.68 19.76 -2.39
C VAL A 118 -3.89 19.83 -1.48
N LEU A 119 -3.68 20.13 -0.20
CA LEU A 119 -4.79 20.46 0.67
C LEU A 119 -5.37 21.80 0.19
N PRO A 120 -6.69 21.92 -0.02
CA PRO A 120 -7.29 23.23 -0.12
C PRO A 120 -7.00 23.93 1.21
N LEU A 121 -6.08 24.89 1.19
CA LEU A 121 -5.84 25.76 2.34
C LEU A 121 -7.21 26.32 2.71
N ALA A 122 -7.67 26.06 3.93
CA ALA A 122 -8.93 26.58 4.43
C ALA A 122 -8.88 28.11 4.34
N SER A 123 -9.44 28.67 3.26
CA SER A 123 -9.68 30.08 3.12
C SER A 123 -11.00 30.46 3.79
N GLU A 124 -11.25 29.94 4.99
CA GLU A 124 -12.28 30.46 5.87
C GLU A 124 -11.68 30.56 7.27
N LYS A 125 -11.44 31.80 7.68
CA LYS A 125 -11.22 32.15 9.08
C LYS A 125 -12.41 31.63 9.88
N ILE A 126 -12.23 30.53 10.60
CA ILE A 126 -13.14 30.16 11.68
C ILE A 126 -12.92 31.22 12.77
N ASN A 127 -13.74 32.29 12.74
CA ASN A 127 -13.84 33.24 13.85
C ASN A 127 -14.52 32.53 15.01
N ILE A 128 -13.73 31.86 15.85
CA ILE A 128 -14.16 31.35 17.16
C ILE A 128 -14.06 32.50 18.18
N PHE A 129 -14.93 33.49 18.04
CA PHE A 129 -15.41 34.35 19.12
C PHE A 129 -16.83 34.80 18.79
N ASN A 130 -17.80 34.26 19.53
CA ASN A 130 -19.02 34.91 20.00
C ASN A 130 -19.60 34.10 21.15
#